data_AF-A0A944PV44-F1
#
_entry.id   AF-A0A944PV44-F1
#
_cell.length_a   1.000
_cell.length_b   1.000
_cell.length_c   1.000
_cell.angle_alpha   90.00
_cell.angle_beta   90.00
_cell.angle_gamma   90.00
#
_symmetry.space_group_name_H-M   'P 1'
#
loop_
_entity.id
_entity.type
_entity.pdbx_description
1 polymer ?
#
loop_
_entity_poly.entity_id
_entity_poly.type
_entity_poly.pdbx_seq_one_letter_code
_entity_poly.pdbx_strand_id
1 'polypeptide(L)'
;MDTSRTRISARRPLTGAVSVLALLTLAACGTEPGPGTGGDGTVKPDLQVSGIDWTVDSVTVDGKKMPAPEKATVRIDDKGRAEGHTGCNRFGADVKVEGDTITVGPGQTTEIGCPKNIAKFEQHLQRTFTGELKAKVADDKLTLTTAEGDTIALSETKPEPDAQLLGTEWKVESLRDGDTATSLPGDAAGKAKLFFGEDGTVGGHLGCNNVSGKAKVSGSTITFSKIATTRKMCAPPVMDAEKALLKVLDGKAAYEVRERVLSLTAAGGKGLEAVAIAR
;
A
#
# COMPACT_ATOMS: atom_id res chain seq x y z
N MET A 1 27.17 32.07 54.70
CA MET A 1 25.92 32.81 54.45
C MET A 1 24.77 31.86 54.69
N ASP A 2 24.17 32.11 55.84
CA ASP A 2 23.03 31.51 56.53
C ASP A 2 21.98 30.77 55.68
N THR A 3 21.80 29.47 55.97
CA THR A 3 20.66 28.65 55.56
C THR A 3 19.77 28.46 56.78
N SER A 4 18.74 29.29 56.89
CA SER A 4 17.78 29.26 57.99
C SER A 4 16.38 28.94 57.47
N ARG A 5 15.82 27.80 57.86
CA ARG A 5 14.38 27.65 58.13
C ARG A 5 14.13 26.47 59.06
N THR A 6 13.54 26.83 60.19
CA THR A 6 13.51 26.08 61.44
C THR A 6 12.05 25.80 61.82
N ARG A 7 11.82 24.60 62.33
CA ARG A 7 10.76 24.15 63.27
C ARG A 7 9.31 24.04 62.82
N ILE A 8 8.95 22.77 62.69
CA ILE A 8 7.72 22.08 63.13
C ILE A 8 7.11 22.72 64.39
N SER A 9 5.80 22.98 64.36
CA SER A 9 4.99 23.24 65.55
C SER A 9 3.67 22.47 65.46
N ALA A 10 3.43 21.64 66.47
CA ALA A 10 2.22 20.87 66.69
C ALA A 10 1.13 21.72 67.35
N ARG A 11 -0.15 21.38 67.16
CA ARG A 11 -1.23 21.57 68.14
C ARG A 11 -2.43 20.66 67.84
N ARG A 12 -2.87 19.97 68.89
CA ARG A 12 -4.03 19.07 68.96
C ARG A 12 -5.31 19.86 69.38
N PRO A 13 -6.51 19.25 69.29
CA PRO A 13 -7.81 19.93 69.14
C PRO A 13 -8.57 20.14 70.48
N LEU A 14 -9.52 21.07 70.52
CA LEU A 14 -10.61 21.11 71.51
C LEU A 14 -11.84 21.90 70.98
N THR A 15 -12.97 21.19 70.91
CA THR A 15 -14.37 21.54 71.29
C THR A 15 -14.91 22.98 71.19
N GLY A 16 -16.11 23.11 70.61
CA GLY A 16 -17.07 24.19 70.89
C GLY A 16 -18.34 24.08 70.03
N ALA A 17 -19.49 23.82 70.66
CA ALA A 17 -20.83 23.69 70.05
C ALA A 17 -21.69 24.95 70.31
N VAL A 18 -22.96 24.93 69.82
CA VAL A 18 -24.14 25.80 70.16
C VAL A 18 -24.27 27.06 69.27
N SER A 19 -25.37 27.48 68.60
CA SER A 19 -26.82 27.16 68.58
C SER A 19 -27.55 27.70 67.31
N VAL A 20 -28.43 26.87 66.74
CA VAL A 20 -29.87 27.06 66.38
C VAL A 20 -30.42 28.45 66.00
N LEU A 21 -31.01 28.54 64.79
CA LEU A 21 -32.24 29.30 64.53
C LEU A 21 -33.06 28.61 63.41
N ALA A 22 -34.30 28.23 63.73
CA ALA A 22 -35.26 27.64 62.81
C ALA A 22 -36.21 28.72 62.27
N LEU A 23 -36.47 28.71 60.95
CA LEU A 23 -37.58 29.42 60.31
C LEU A 23 -38.16 28.52 59.22
N LEU A 24 -39.45 28.25 59.33
CA LEU A 24 -40.27 27.41 58.45
C LEU A 24 -40.57 28.09 57.11
N THR A 25 -40.46 27.35 56.01
CA THR A 25 -41.38 27.48 54.85
C THR A 25 -41.67 26.10 54.24
N LEU A 26 -42.96 25.80 54.09
CA LEU A 26 -43.51 24.73 53.25
C LEU A 26 -43.72 25.27 51.83
N ALA A 27 -43.34 24.50 50.79
CA ALA A 27 -43.95 24.43 49.44
C ALA A 27 -43.04 23.52 48.58
N ALA A 28 -43.43 22.30 48.21
CA ALA A 28 -44.33 21.90 47.11
C ALA A 28 -43.65 21.86 45.72
N CYS A 29 -43.89 20.74 45.02
CA CYS A 29 -43.41 20.38 43.68
C CYS A 29 -43.66 21.43 42.58
N GLY A 30 -42.83 21.44 41.53
CA GLY A 30 -43.18 22.12 40.27
C GLY A 30 -42.07 22.15 39.21
N THR A 31 -42.36 21.54 38.06
CA THR A 31 -41.59 21.38 36.82
C THR A 31 -41.31 22.69 36.06
N GLU A 32 -40.12 22.86 35.48
CA GLU A 32 -39.94 23.60 34.20
C GLU A 32 -38.79 22.99 33.35
N PRO A 33 -39.05 22.62 32.07
CA PRO A 33 -38.03 22.34 31.06
C PRO A 33 -37.61 23.62 30.35
N GLY A 34 -36.29 23.89 30.29
CA GLY A 34 -35.74 24.99 29.49
C GLY A 34 -35.57 24.59 28.03
N PRO A 35 -35.88 25.46 27.05
CA PRO A 35 -35.67 25.18 25.64
C PRO A 35 -34.20 25.48 25.28
N GLY A 36 -33.45 24.42 25.00
CA GLY A 36 -32.09 24.50 24.49
C GLY A 36 -31.89 23.41 23.45
N THR A 37 -32.31 23.67 22.21
CA THR A 37 -31.91 22.94 21.01
C THR A 37 -30.39 22.93 20.90
N GLY A 38 -29.77 21.82 21.28
CA GLY A 38 -28.39 21.47 20.97
C GLY A 38 -28.42 20.13 20.28
N GLY A 39 -28.28 20.14 18.95
CA GLY A 39 -28.33 18.94 18.13
C GLY A 39 -27.32 17.91 18.62
N ASP A 40 -27.75 16.64 18.58
CA ASP A 40 -26.88 15.49 18.65
C ASP A 40 -26.08 15.45 17.34
N GLY A 41 -25.13 16.38 17.23
CA GLY A 41 -24.13 16.41 16.19
C GLY A 41 -23.17 15.27 16.47
N THR A 42 -23.47 14.08 15.95
CA THR A 42 -22.41 13.12 15.63
C THR A 42 -21.34 13.89 14.90
N VAL A 43 -20.20 14.09 15.56
CA VAL A 43 -18.97 14.59 14.92
C VAL A 43 -18.68 13.57 13.82
N LYS A 44 -19.09 13.89 12.59
CA LYS A 44 -18.70 13.14 11.41
C LYS A 44 -17.17 13.27 11.40
N PRO A 45 -16.40 12.17 11.49
CA PRO A 45 -14.95 12.26 11.35
C PRO A 45 -14.68 13.05 10.08
N ASP A 46 -13.78 14.03 10.13
CA ASP A 46 -13.31 14.68 8.92
C ASP A 46 -12.98 13.58 7.91
N LEU A 47 -13.54 13.71 6.70
CA LEU A 47 -13.39 12.69 5.68
C LEU A 47 -11.89 12.56 5.36
N GLN A 48 -11.24 11.54 5.92
CA GLN A 48 -9.80 11.40 5.82
C GLN A 48 -9.45 10.87 4.43
N VAL A 49 -9.12 11.78 3.53
CA VAL A 49 -8.68 11.49 2.16
C VAL A 49 -7.23 11.92 1.92
N SER A 50 -6.76 12.92 2.67
CA SER A 50 -5.38 13.41 2.63
C SER A 50 -4.44 12.51 3.44
N GLY A 51 -3.19 12.45 3.02
CA GLY A 51 -2.15 11.65 3.69
C GLY A 51 -2.19 10.15 3.39
N ILE A 52 -3.22 9.69 2.66
CA ILE A 52 -3.45 8.29 2.29
C ILE A 52 -3.01 8.05 0.84
N ASP A 53 -2.31 6.94 0.62
CA ASP A 53 -1.99 6.47 -0.73
C ASP A 53 -3.16 5.67 -1.27
N TRP A 54 -3.80 6.13 -2.34
CA TRP A 54 -4.92 5.44 -2.96
C TRP A 54 -4.49 4.73 -4.24
N THR A 55 -4.87 3.46 -4.37
CA THR A 55 -4.80 2.73 -5.64
C THR A 55 -6.12 2.94 -6.38
N VAL A 56 -6.07 3.33 -7.64
CA VAL A 56 -7.28 3.46 -8.47
C VAL A 56 -7.71 2.06 -8.88
N ASP A 57 -8.93 1.64 -8.54
CA ASP A 57 -9.48 0.34 -8.94
C ASP A 57 -10.13 0.42 -10.32
N SER A 58 -10.88 1.50 -10.56
CA SER A 58 -11.63 1.70 -11.80
C SER A 58 -12.16 3.11 -11.96
N VAL A 59 -12.46 3.47 -13.20
CA VAL A 59 -13.23 4.66 -13.56
C VAL A 59 -14.50 4.22 -14.29
N THR A 60 -15.65 4.78 -13.92
CA THR A 60 -16.92 4.60 -14.61
C THR A 60 -17.27 5.90 -15.30
N VAL A 61 -17.37 5.86 -16.63
CA VAL A 61 -17.76 7.00 -17.47
C VAL A 61 -19.00 6.61 -18.26
N ASP A 62 -20.05 7.43 -18.21
CA ASP A 62 -21.32 7.21 -18.92
C ASP A 62 -21.90 5.80 -18.66
N GLY A 63 -21.79 5.34 -17.40
CA GLY A 63 -22.23 4.00 -16.97
C GLY A 63 -21.34 2.83 -17.40
N LYS A 64 -20.25 3.06 -18.14
CA LYS A 64 -19.26 2.03 -18.51
C LYS A 64 -18.09 2.03 -17.54
N LYS A 65 -17.99 0.96 -16.76
CA LYS A 65 -16.85 0.71 -15.87
C LYS A 65 -15.63 0.24 -16.65
N MET A 66 -14.48 0.87 -16.39
CA MET A 66 -13.17 0.51 -16.91
C MET A 66 -12.23 0.21 -15.75
N PRO A 67 -11.66 -1.00 -15.66
CA PRO A 67 -10.66 -1.32 -14.64
C PRO A 67 -9.38 -0.50 -14.88
N ALA A 68 -8.74 -0.12 -13.79
CA ALA A 68 -7.46 0.56 -13.84
C ALA A 68 -6.30 -0.40 -14.15
N PRO A 69 -5.20 0.10 -14.74
CA PRO A 69 -3.96 -0.65 -14.81
C PRO A 69 -3.28 -0.76 -13.43
N GLU A 70 -2.43 -1.77 -13.24
CA GLU A 70 -1.80 -2.12 -11.95
C GLU A 70 -1.03 -0.97 -11.23
N LYS A 71 -0.67 0.09 -11.96
CA LYS A 71 0.13 1.22 -11.42
C LYS A 71 -0.65 2.53 -11.36
N ALA A 72 -1.98 2.48 -11.35
CA ALA A 72 -2.79 3.69 -11.22
C ALA A 72 -2.94 4.07 -9.75
N THR A 73 -2.44 5.24 -9.36
CA THR A 73 -2.43 5.70 -7.96
C THR A 73 -2.76 7.17 -7.87
N VAL A 74 -3.27 7.59 -6.71
CA VAL A 74 -3.53 8.99 -6.34
C VAL A 74 -3.17 9.17 -4.88
N ARG A 75 -2.43 10.23 -4.55
CA ARG A 75 -2.21 10.68 -3.18
C ARG A 75 -2.56 12.16 -3.11
N ILE A 76 -3.38 12.55 -2.12
CA ILE A 76 -3.62 13.95 -1.79
C ILE A 76 -2.78 14.25 -0.55
N ASP A 77 -1.86 15.22 -0.62
CA ASP A 77 -1.08 15.62 0.55
C ASP A 77 -1.82 16.63 1.44
N ASP A 78 -1.29 16.88 2.62
CA ASP A 78 -1.88 17.81 3.60
C ASP A 78 -1.81 19.28 3.16
N LYS A 79 -1.12 19.57 2.05
CA LYS A 79 -1.00 20.93 1.47
C LYS A 79 -2.00 21.16 0.34
N GLY A 80 -2.85 20.17 0.03
CA GLY A 80 -3.82 20.28 -1.05
C GLY A 80 -3.21 20.05 -2.43
N ARG A 81 -2.21 19.17 -2.53
CA ARG A 81 -1.67 18.70 -3.82
C ARG A 81 -2.07 17.25 -4.03
N ALA A 82 -2.74 16.96 -5.13
CA ALA A 82 -2.88 15.59 -5.64
C ALA A 82 -1.71 15.26 -6.57
N GLU A 83 -1.11 14.10 -6.36
CA GLU A 83 -0.11 13.52 -7.25
C GLU A 83 -0.41 12.04 -7.48
N GLY A 84 -0.04 11.53 -8.64
CA GLY A 84 -0.31 10.13 -8.95
C GLY A 84 0.20 9.67 -10.29
N HIS A 85 -0.18 8.45 -10.64
CA HIS A 85 0.17 7.82 -11.90
C HIS A 85 -1.10 7.23 -12.55
N THR A 86 -1.20 7.28 -13.87
CA THR A 86 -2.37 6.77 -14.64
C THR A 86 -2.14 5.36 -15.19
N GLY A 87 -1.01 4.75 -14.84
CA GLY A 87 -0.51 3.50 -15.43
C GLY A 87 0.55 3.70 -16.52
N CYS A 88 0.68 4.91 -17.08
CA CYS A 88 1.72 5.24 -18.05
C CYS A 88 2.36 6.62 -17.79
N ASN A 89 1.53 7.63 -17.48
CA ASN A 89 2.00 8.97 -17.18
C ASN A 89 1.84 9.31 -15.70
N ARG A 90 2.70 10.20 -15.21
CA ARG A 90 2.53 10.86 -13.92
C ARG A 90 1.67 12.11 -14.11
N PHE A 91 0.80 12.39 -13.14
CA PHE A 91 -0.01 13.60 -13.10
C PHE A 91 0.08 14.29 -11.73
N GLY A 92 -0.34 15.55 -11.70
CA GLY A 92 -0.61 16.27 -10.46
C GLY A 92 -1.58 17.43 -10.65
N ALA A 93 -2.31 17.78 -9.60
CA ALA A 93 -3.30 18.85 -9.60
C ALA A 93 -3.38 19.48 -8.21
N ASP A 94 -3.77 20.75 -8.13
CA ASP A 94 -4.11 21.37 -6.85
C ASP A 94 -5.52 20.92 -6.44
N VAL A 95 -5.72 20.65 -5.16
CA VAL A 95 -6.94 20.08 -4.60
C VAL A 95 -7.33 20.83 -3.33
N LYS A 96 -8.62 21.16 -3.23
CA LYS A 96 -9.23 21.67 -2.01
C LYS A 96 -10.19 20.63 -1.46
N VAL A 97 -10.01 20.24 -0.20
CA VAL A 97 -10.89 19.28 0.49
C VAL A 97 -11.71 20.03 1.53
N GLU A 98 -13.04 19.99 1.40
CA GLU A 98 -13.99 20.62 2.33
C GLU A 98 -15.10 19.62 2.67
N GLY A 99 -14.98 18.96 3.83
CA GLY A 99 -15.91 17.91 4.24
C GLY A 99 -15.91 16.75 3.25
N ASP A 100 -17.05 16.49 2.60
CA ASP A 100 -17.18 15.45 1.56
C ASP A 100 -17.01 15.95 0.13
N THR A 101 -16.54 17.19 -0.03
CA THR A 101 -16.36 17.82 -1.33
C THR A 101 -14.88 18.00 -1.62
N ILE A 102 -14.43 17.47 -2.75
CA ILE A 102 -13.07 17.59 -3.24
C ILE A 102 -13.12 18.39 -4.54
N THR A 103 -12.54 19.59 -4.53
CA THR A 103 -12.42 20.43 -5.73
C THR A 103 -11.03 20.29 -6.31
N VAL A 104 -10.95 19.66 -7.47
CA VAL A 104 -9.69 19.42 -8.21
C VAL A 104 -9.53 20.52 -9.26
N GLY A 105 -8.43 21.26 -9.17
CA GLY A 105 -8.04 22.26 -10.14
C GLY A 105 -7.48 21.66 -11.43
N PRO A 106 -7.03 22.51 -12.38
CA PRO A 106 -6.42 22.04 -13.62
C PRO A 106 -5.21 21.12 -13.34
N GLY A 107 -5.27 19.91 -13.87
CA GLY A 107 -4.18 18.95 -13.77
C GLY A 107 -3.07 19.19 -14.79
N GLN A 108 -1.87 18.74 -14.45
CA GLN A 108 -0.75 18.58 -15.36
C GLN A 108 -0.43 17.10 -15.48
N THR A 109 -0.11 16.64 -16.69
CA THR A 109 0.33 15.27 -16.94
C THR A 109 1.59 15.28 -17.78
N THR A 110 2.39 14.23 -17.62
CA THR A 110 3.38 13.86 -18.63
C THR A 110 2.68 13.26 -19.85
N GLU A 111 3.29 13.37 -21.02
CA GLU A 111 2.74 12.84 -22.28
C GLU A 111 3.77 11.93 -22.97
N ILE A 112 3.95 10.74 -22.42
CA ILE A 112 4.75 9.67 -23.05
C ILE A 112 3.82 8.80 -23.90
N GLY A 113 4.36 8.18 -24.96
CA GLY A 113 3.60 7.27 -25.82
C GLY A 113 3.11 6.03 -25.07
N CYS A 114 1.78 5.95 -24.83
CA CYS A 114 1.16 4.86 -24.09
C CYS A 114 0.46 3.82 -24.98
N PRO A 115 0.37 2.54 -24.56
CA PRO A 115 -0.51 1.57 -25.18
C PRO A 115 -1.96 2.08 -25.21
N LYS A 116 -2.70 1.78 -26.30
CA LYS A 116 -4.04 2.33 -26.55
C LYS A 116 -5.04 2.14 -25.40
N ASN A 117 -5.00 0.99 -24.73
CA ASN A 117 -5.86 0.69 -23.60
C ASN A 117 -5.53 1.57 -22.37
N ILE A 118 -4.25 1.83 -22.11
CA ILE A 118 -3.81 2.67 -21.01
C ILE A 118 -4.10 4.14 -21.31
N ALA A 119 -3.83 4.60 -22.53
CA ALA A 119 -4.16 5.95 -22.98
C ALA A 119 -5.66 6.25 -22.84
N LYS A 120 -6.52 5.28 -23.14
CA LYS A 120 -7.98 5.43 -22.97
C LYS A 120 -8.38 5.53 -21.50
N PHE A 121 -7.80 4.70 -20.63
CA PHE A 121 -8.04 4.79 -19.18
C PHE A 121 -7.58 6.15 -18.64
N GLU A 122 -6.39 6.58 -19.02
CA GLU A 122 -5.81 7.88 -18.63
C GLU A 122 -6.74 9.04 -19.00
N GLN A 123 -7.26 9.08 -20.23
CA GLN A 123 -8.20 10.11 -20.66
C GLN A 123 -9.49 10.11 -19.83
N HIS A 124 -10.04 8.95 -19.52
CA HIS A 124 -11.23 8.85 -18.67
C HIS A 124 -10.94 9.33 -17.24
N LEU A 125 -9.82 8.90 -16.65
CA LEU A 125 -9.42 9.35 -15.32
C LEU A 125 -9.21 10.86 -15.27
N GLN A 126 -8.52 11.45 -16.25
CA GLN A 126 -8.29 12.89 -16.32
C GLN A 126 -9.59 13.70 -16.49
N ARG A 127 -10.54 13.18 -17.29
CA ARG A 127 -11.86 13.81 -17.45
C ARG A 127 -12.69 13.76 -16.17
N THR A 128 -12.59 12.68 -15.41
CA THR A 128 -13.40 12.49 -14.20
C THR A 128 -12.74 13.09 -12.95
N PHE A 129 -11.40 13.16 -12.89
CA PHE A 129 -10.65 13.72 -11.76
C PHE A 129 -10.37 15.22 -11.97
N THR A 130 -11.43 16.01 -12.09
CA THR A 130 -11.37 17.46 -12.25
C THR A 130 -12.66 18.10 -11.74
N GLY A 131 -12.59 19.37 -11.32
CA GLY A 131 -13.76 20.08 -10.80
C GLY A 131 -14.22 19.56 -9.44
N GLU A 132 -15.51 19.73 -9.15
CA GLU A 132 -16.10 19.33 -7.87
C GLU A 132 -16.49 17.86 -7.86
N LEU A 133 -15.97 17.11 -6.89
CA LEU A 133 -16.21 15.68 -6.69
C LEU A 133 -16.78 15.43 -5.30
N LYS A 134 -17.87 14.65 -5.24
CA LYS A 134 -18.38 14.11 -3.97
C LYS A 134 -17.60 12.87 -3.58
N ALA A 135 -16.96 12.95 -2.42
CA ALA A 135 -16.13 11.90 -1.86
C ALA A 135 -16.89 11.10 -0.81
N LYS A 136 -16.81 9.78 -0.89
CA LYS A 136 -17.34 8.84 0.09
C LYS A 136 -16.26 7.85 0.46
N VAL A 137 -15.91 7.81 1.74
CA VAL A 137 -14.98 6.83 2.32
C VAL A 137 -15.78 5.80 3.12
N ALA A 138 -15.56 4.51 2.86
CA ALA A 138 -16.10 3.39 3.62
C ALA A 138 -15.23 2.14 3.41
N ASP A 139 -14.91 1.41 4.48
CA ASP A 139 -14.18 0.13 4.44
C ASP A 139 -12.88 0.19 3.60
N ASP A 140 -12.01 1.16 3.89
CA ASP A 140 -10.75 1.41 3.18
C ASP A 140 -10.93 1.73 1.68
N LYS A 141 -12.12 2.14 1.26
CA LYS A 141 -12.43 2.54 -0.12
C LYS A 141 -12.84 3.99 -0.19
N LEU A 142 -12.36 4.66 -1.22
CA LEU A 142 -12.76 6.01 -1.60
C LEU A 142 -13.52 5.94 -2.92
N THR A 143 -14.71 6.52 -2.96
CA THR A 143 -15.44 6.78 -4.20
C THR A 143 -15.54 8.28 -4.42
N LEU A 144 -15.07 8.75 -5.57
CA LEU A 144 -15.26 10.11 -6.05
C LEU A 144 -16.35 10.12 -7.11
N THR A 145 -17.30 11.03 -7.00
CA THR A 145 -18.47 11.11 -7.90
C THR A 145 -18.60 12.51 -8.48
N THR A 146 -18.69 12.63 -9.79
CA THR A 146 -18.98 13.92 -10.45
C THR A 146 -20.46 14.27 -10.36
N ALA A 147 -20.83 15.51 -10.70
CA ALA A 147 -22.24 15.92 -10.75
C ALA A 147 -23.06 15.12 -11.79
N GLU A 148 -22.40 14.66 -12.86
CA GLU A 148 -23.00 13.85 -13.93
C GLU A 148 -23.13 12.36 -13.56
N GLY A 149 -22.57 11.94 -12.42
CA GLY A 149 -22.64 10.57 -11.93
C GLY A 149 -21.51 9.66 -12.41
N ASP A 150 -20.47 10.20 -13.05
CA ASP A 150 -19.23 9.45 -13.29
C ASP A 150 -18.52 9.19 -11.97
N THR A 151 -17.84 8.04 -11.85
CA THR A 151 -17.21 7.64 -10.58
C THR A 151 -15.77 7.18 -10.75
N ILE A 152 -14.93 7.53 -9.78
CA ILE A 152 -13.61 6.91 -9.58
C ILE A 152 -13.69 6.09 -8.30
N ALA A 153 -13.44 4.79 -8.41
CA ALA A 153 -13.35 3.90 -7.25
C ALA A 153 -11.86 3.68 -6.95
N LEU A 154 -11.48 3.90 -5.70
CA LEU A 154 -10.15 3.72 -5.19
C LEU A 154 -10.18 2.88 -3.90
N SER A 155 -9.10 2.16 -3.67
CA SER A 155 -8.83 1.44 -2.44
C SER A 155 -7.59 2.00 -1.79
N GLU A 156 -7.59 2.10 -0.46
CA GLU A 156 -6.41 2.46 0.30
C GLU A 156 -5.30 1.46 -0.01
N THR A 157 -4.14 1.99 -0.36
CA THR A 157 -2.95 1.19 -0.65
C THR A 157 -2.45 0.65 0.67
N LYS A 158 -2.85 -0.59 0.96
CA LYS A 158 -2.32 -1.30 2.12
C LYS A 158 -0.84 -1.58 1.87
N PRO A 159 0.06 -1.27 2.81
CA PRO A 159 1.43 -1.75 2.71
C PRO A 159 1.35 -3.27 2.58
N GLU A 160 1.85 -3.80 1.47
CA GLU A 160 1.89 -5.24 1.30
C GLU A 160 2.80 -5.81 2.40
N PRO A 161 2.37 -6.86 3.12
CA PRO A 161 3.23 -7.48 4.11
C PRO A 161 4.50 -7.98 3.44
N ASP A 162 5.60 -8.01 4.21
CA ASP A 162 6.86 -8.58 3.76
C ASP A 162 6.61 -9.97 3.15
N ALA A 163 7.13 -10.17 1.95
CA ALA A 163 6.99 -11.42 1.25
C ALA A 163 7.75 -12.50 2.02
N GLN A 164 7.12 -13.66 2.16
CA GLN A 164 7.82 -14.85 2.63
C GLN A 164 8.38 -15.59 1.41
N LEU A 165 9.53 -16.24 1.55
CA LEU A 165 10.10 -17.05 0.46
C LEU A 165 9.08 -18.09 -0.04
N LEU A 166 8.48 -18.82 0.90
CA LEU A 166 7.53 -19.90 0.64
C LEU A 166 6.13 -19.36 0.35
N GLY A 167 5.41 -19.98 -0.58
CA GLY A 167 4.06 -19.58 -0.98
C GLY A 167 4.01 -18.34 -1.87
N THR A 168 5.15 -17.73 -2.19
CA THR A 168 5.25 -16.53 -3.03
C THR A 168 5.73 -16.90 -4.43
N GLU A 169 5.09 -16.33 -5.45
CA GLU A 169 5.60 -16.34 -6.82
C GLU A 169 6.51 -15.13 -7.04
N TRP A 170 7.69 -15.38 -7.58
CA TRP A 170 8.78 -14.42 -7.71
C TRP A 170 9.06 -14.19 -9.18
N LYS A 171 8.93 -12.96 -9.68
CA LYS A 171 9.35 -12.59 -11.04
C LYS A 171 10.83 -12.23 -11.02
N VAL A 172 11.64 -12.94 -11.80
CA VAL A 172 13.09 -12.70 -11.86
C VAL A 172 13.35 -11.46 -12.72
N GLU A 173 14.08 -10.49 -12.18
CA GLU A 173 14.38 -9.23 -12.87
C GLU A 173 15.82 -9.16 -13.38
N SER A 174 16.75 -9.76 -12.64
CA SER A 174 18.17 -9.70 -12.99
C SER A 174 18.93 -10.97 -12.61
N LEU A 175 20.02 -11.21 -13.34
CA LEU A 175 21.09 -12.12 -12.97
C LEU A 175 22.21 -11.33 -12.28
N ARG A 176 22.86 -11.94 -11.30
CA ARG A 176 23.96 -11.34 -10.54
C ARG A 176 25.26 -12.10 -10.74
N ASP A 177 26.35 -11.36 -10.83
CA ASP A 177 27.73 -11.86 -10.85
C ASP A 177 28.60 -10.97 -9.96
N GLY A 178 28.86 -11.42 -8.73
CA GLY A 178 29.48 -10.57 -7.71
C GLY A 178 28.60 -9.36 -7.41
N ASP A 179 29.09 -8.16 -7.71
CA ASP A 179 28.36 -6.90 -7.52
C ASP A 179 27.68 -6.38 -8.80
N THR A 180 27.79 -7.11 -9.91
CA THR A 180 27.17 -6.72 -11.17
C THR A 180 25.80 -7.37 -11.32
N ALA A 181 24.75 -6.56 -11.49
CA ALA A 181 23.42 -7.03 -11.88
C ALA A 181 23.18 -6.77 -13.37
N THR A 182 22.60 -7.75 -14.07
CA THR A 182 22.27 -7.66 -15.50
C THR A 182 20.82 -8.09 -15.71
N SER A 183 20.02 -7.23 -16.34
CA SER A 183 18.63 -7.54 -16.68
C SER A 183 18.54 -8.72 -17.65
N LEU A 184 17.44 -9.46 -17.56
CA LEU A 184 17.18 -10.57 -18.47
C LEU A 184 16.93 -10.07 -19.91
N PRO A 185 17.43 -10.77 -20.95
CA PRO A 185 17.28 -10.34 -22.34
C PRO A 185 15.93 -10.69 -22.94
N GLY A 186 15.40 -9.80 -23.79
CA GLY A 186 14.21 -10.04 -24.60
C GLY A 186 13.02 -10.56 -23.80
N ASP A 187 12.37 -11.58 -24.34
CA ASP A 187 11.19 -12.21 -23.74
C ASP A 187 11.41 -12.82 -22.36
N ALA A 188 12.66 -13.02 -21.93
CA ALA A 188 12.95 -13.59 -20.61
C ALA A 188 12.51 -12.66 -19.47
N ALA A 189 12.69 -11.33 -19.62
CA ALA A 189 12.42 -10.34 -18.57
C ALA A 189 10.95 -10.28 -18.12
N GLY A 190 10.02 -10.72 -18.96
CA GLY A 190 8.59 -10.80 -18.62
C GLY A 190 8.09 -12.20 -18.26
N LYS A 191 8.91 -13.24 -18.51
CA LYS A 191 8.49 -14.64 -18.40
C LYS A 191 9.23 -15.43 -17.32
N ALA A 192 10.37 -14.96 -16.84
CA ALA A 192 11.13 -15.66 -15.83
C ALA A 192 10.45 -15.51 -14.46
N LYS A 193 9.99 -16.62 -13.90
CA LYS A 193 9.28 -16.69 -12.62
C LYS A 193 9.68 -17.94 -11.84
N LEU A 194 9.70 -17.84 -10.52
CA LEU A 194 10.01 -18.92 -9.60
C LEU A 194 8.95 -18.99 -8.50
N PHE A 195 8.65 -20.19 -8.04
CA PHE A 195 7.76 -20.44 -6.92
C PHE A 195 8.38 -21.48 -6.00
N PHE A 196 8.31 -21.22 -4.70
CA PHE A 196 8.78 -22.13 -3.66
C PHE A 196 7.58 -22.55 -2.81
N GLY A 197 7.17 -23.81 -2.89
CA GLY A 197 6.04 -24.34 -2.14
C GLY A 197 6.43 -24.74 -0.71
N GLU A 198 5.47 -24.67 0.21
CA GLU A 198 5.64 -25.10 1.60
C GLU A 198 5.94 -26.61 1.72
N ASP A 199 5.52 -27.39 0.73
CA ASP A 199 5.80 -28.83 0.60
C ASP A 199 7.19 -29.15 0.01
N GLY A 200 8.05 -28.13 -0.07
CA GLY A 200 9.39 -28.21 -0.64
C GLY A 200 9.42 -28.31 -2.16
N THR A 201 8.32 -28.03 -2.87
CA THR A 201 8.36 -27.87 -4.32
C THR A 201 9.11 -26.60 -4.72
N VAL A 202 9.83 -26.69 -5.84
CA VAL A 202 10.27 -25.51 -6.58
C VAL A 202 9.79 -25.66 -8.01
N GLY A 203 9.25 -24.59 -8.58
CA GLY A 203 8.77 -24.59 -9.95
C GLY A 203 8.80 -23.20 -10.56
N GLY A 204 8.45 -23.12 -11.85
CA GLY A 204 8.30 -21.86 -12.55
C GLY A 204 8.77 -21.93 -13.99
N HIS A 205 9.31 -20.82 -14.48
CA HIS A 205 9.77 -20.66 -15.84
C HIS A 205 11.03 -19.80 -15.87
N LEU A 206 12.02 -20.15 -16.69
CA LEU A 206 13.33 -19.47 -16.74
C LEU A 206 13.51 -18.64 -18.02
N GLY A 207 12.41 -18.11 -18.55
CA GLY A 207 12.40 -17.27 -19.75
C GLY A 207 12.12 -18.03 -21.06
N CYS A 208 12.67 -19.25 -21.23
CA CYS A 208 12.34 -20.14 -22.36
C CYS A 208 11.62 -21.43 -21.94
N ASN A 209 12.08 -22.04 -20.86
CA ASN A 209 11.64 -23.36 -20.42
C ASN A 209 11.01 -23.32 -19.03
N ASN A 210 10.10 -24.25 -18.81
CA ASN A 210 9.56 -24.50 -17.48
C ASN A 210 10.59 -25.25 -16.65
N VAL A 211 10.59 -24.97 -15.35
CA VAL A 211 11.45 -25.60 -14.36
C VAL A 211 10.60 -26.24 -13.26
N SER A 212 11.03 -27.40 -12.76
CA SER A 212 10.37 -28.10 -11.65
C SER A 212 11.38 -28.91 -10.85
N GLY A 213 11.14 -29.08 -9.56
CA GLY A 213 11.99 -29.89 -8.70
C GLY A 213 11.60 -29.79 -7.23
N LYS A 214 12.56 -30.12 -6.38
CA LYS A 214 12.43 -30.00 -4.93
C LYS A 214 13.53 -29.11 -4.36
N ALA A 215 13.19 -28.35 -3.34
CA ALA A 215 14.11 -27.49 -2.60
C ALA A 215 13.87 -27.67 -1.10
N LYS A 216 14.95 -27.71 -0.32
CA LYS A 216 14.90 -27.71 1.14
C LYS A 216 15.43 -26.39 1.65
N VAL A 217 14.61 -25.66 2.38
CA VAL A 217 15.00 -24.41 3.05
C VAL A 217 15.45 -24.72 4.48
N SER A 218 16.59 -24.18 4.89
CA SER A 218 17.13 -24.32 6.23
C SER A 218 17.91 -23.06 6.61
N GLY A 219 17.41 -22.30 7.60
CA GLY A 219 17.96 -20.98 7.91
C GLY A 219 17.88 -20.07 6.67
N SER A 220 18.99 -19.41 6.33
CA SER A 220 19.12 -18.56 5.12
C SER A 220 19.65 -19.30 3.89
N THR A 221 19.56 -20.64 3.86
CA THR A 221 20.08 -21.44 2.74
C THR A 221 18.98 -22.29 2.11
N ILE A 222 18.91 -22.26 0.78
CA ILE A 222 18.11 -23.16 -0.04
C ILE A 222 19.04 -24.24 -0.60
N THR A 223 18.68 -25.50 -0.40
CA THR A 223 19.33 -26.64 -1.06
C THR A 223 18.39 -27.20 -2.11
N PHE A 224 18.71 -26.96 -3.37
CA PHE A 224 18.02 -27.52 -4.51
C PHE A 224 18.41 -28.98 -4.70
N SER A 225 17.41 -29.82 -4.90
CA SER A 225 17.61 -31.17 -5.44
C SER A 225 17.79 -31.09 -6.95
N LYS A 226 17.82 -32.25 -7.63
CA LYS A 226 17.88 -32.27 -9.10
C LYS A 226 16.68 -31.52 -9.69
N ILE A 227 16.98 -30.43 -10.41
CA ILE A 227 16.01 -29.62 -11.12
C ILE A 227 15.79 -30.19 -12.53
N ALA A 228 14.53 -30.32 -12.94
CA ALA A 228 14.12 -30.74 -14.27
C ALA A 228 13.63 -29.54 -15.09
N THR A 229 13.95 -29.54 -16.38
CA THR A 229 13.52 -28.50 -17.33
C THR A 229 12.88 -29.10 -18.58
N THR A 230 12.00 -28.32 -19.21
CA THR A 230 11.61 -28.59 -20.60
C THR A 230 12.76 -28.27 -21.57
N ARG A 231 12.64 -28.70 -22.84
CA ARG A 231 13.68 -28.49 -23.86
C ARG A 231 13.14 -27.78 -25.10
N LYS A 232 12.52 -26.62 -24.90
CA LYS A 232 12.15 -25.67 -25.96
C LYS A 232 13.40 -24.94 -26.44
N MET A 233 13.40 -24.58 -27.72
CA MET A 233 14.43 -23.76 -28.34
C MET A 233 13.92 -22.33 -28.44
N CYS A 234 14.70 -21.38 -27.91
CA CYS A 234 14.44 -19.95 -27.98
C CYS A 234 15.64 -19.22 -28.59
N ALA A 235 15.54 -17.90 -28.74
CA ALA A 235 16.65 -17.07 -29.20
C ALA A 235 17.89 -17.26 -28.31
N PRO A 236 19.12 -17.26 -28.87
CA PRO A 236 20.34 -17.57 -28.12
C PRO A 236 20.52 -16.77 -26.81
N PRO A 237 20.28 -15.44 -26.77
CA PRO A 237 20.41 -14.68 -25.51
C PRO A 237 19.46 -15.15 -24.40
N VAL A 238 18.25 -15.59 -24.75
CA VAL A 238 17.26 -16.12 -23.80
C VAL A 238 17.73 -17.48 -23.26
N MET A 239 18.28 -18.34 -24.12
CA MET A 239 18.82 -19.64 -23.72
C MET A 239 20.04 -19.49 -22.80
N ASP A 240 20.88 -18.48 -23.02
CA ASP A 240 22.04 -18.24 -22.16
C ASP A 240 21.63 -17.69 -20.78
N ALA A 241 20.61 -16.83 -20.74
CA ALA A 241 19.99 -16.40 -19.48
C ALA A 241 19.37 -17.59 -18.72
N GLU A 242 18.65 -18.49 -19.41
CA GLU A 242 18.12 -19.72 -18.80
C GLU A 242 19.23 -20.57 -18.16
N LYS A 243 20.33 -20.80 -18.88
CA LYS A 243 21.47 -21.58 -18.34
C LYS A 243 22.08 -20.91 -17.11
N ALA A 244 22.20 -19.59 -17.11
CA ALA A 244 22.72 -18.85 -15.97
C ALA A 244 21.79 -18.97 -14.76
N LEU A 245 20.47 -18.84 -14.95
CA LEU A 245 19.48 -19.07 -13.90
C LEU A 245 19.53 -20.50 -13.37
N LEU A 246 19.66 -21.51 -14.24
CA LEU A 246 19.78 -22.90 -13.82
C LEU A 246 20.99 -23.16 -12.93
N LYS A 247 22.12 -22.48 -13.19
CA LYS A 247 23.31 -22.58 -12.33
C LYS A 247 23.06 -22.03 -10.93
N VAL A 248 22.22 -21.01 -10.78
CA VAL A 248 21.84 -20.49 -9.45
C VAL A 248 20.99 -21.50 -8.68
N LEU A 249 20.19 -22.30 -9.41
CA LEU A 249 19.32 -23.35 -8.86
C LEU A 249 20.01 -24.71 -8.74
N ASP A 250 21.33 -24.78 -8.90
CA ASP A 250 22.10 -26.03 -8.81
C ASP A 250 22.84 -26.12 -7.47
N GLY A 251 22.39 -27.04 -6.61
CA GLY A 251 23.00 -27.26 -5.31
C GLY A 251 22.51 -26.26 -4.25
N LYS A 252 23.41 -25.46 -3.67
CA LYS A 252 23.11 -24.58 -2.54
C LYS A 252 23.17 -23.11 -2.94
N ALA A 253 22.15 -22.35 -2.53
CA ALA A 253 22.15 -20.90 -2.60
C ALA A 253 21.82 -20.31 -1.22
N ALA A 254 22.54 -19.27 -0.84
CA ALA A 254 22.08 -18.37 0.20
C ALA A 254 20.89 -17.57 -0.36
N TYR A 255 19.89 -17.31 0.48
CA TYR A 255 18.79 -16.43 0.12
C TYR A 255 18.59 -15.35 1.15
N GLU A 256 18.07 -14.23 0.68
CA GLU A 256 17.59 -13.15 1.52
C GLU A 256 16.29 -12.61 0.92
N VAL A 257 15.29 -12.41 1.77
CA VAL A 257 14.10 -11.66 1.40
C VAL A 257 14.09 -10.37 2.20
N ARG A 258 14.07 -9.24 1.50
CA ARG A 258 13.90 -7.90 2.07
C ARG A 258 12.66 -7.30 1.45
N GLU A 259 11.66 -6.99 2.27
CA GLU A 259 10.35 -6.52 1.83
C GLU A 259 9.76 -7.46 0.78
N ARG A 260 9.86 -7.09 -0.50
CA ARG A 260 9.34 -7.86 -1.65
C ARG A 260 10.43 -8.27 -2.63
N VAL A 261 11.70 -8.15 -2.26
CA VAL A 261 12.85 -8.52 -3.09
C VAL A 261 13.48 -9.80 -2.54
N LEU A 262 13.57 -10.81 -3.39
CA LEU A 262 14.33 -12.03 -3.16
C LEU A 262 15.70 -11.90 -3.85
N SER A 263 16.76 -12.04 -3.07
CA SER A 263 18.10 -12.28 -3.58
C SER A 263 18.49 -13.74 -3.38
N LEU A 264 18.97 -14.41 -4.42
CA LEU A 264 19.60 -15.72 -4.33
C LEU A 264 21.06 -15.61 -4.75
N THR A 265 21.95 -16.16 -3.94
CA THR A 265 23.40 -16.20 -4.21
C THR A 265 23.92 -17.63 -4.10
N ALA A 266 24.31 -18.20 -5.23
CA ALA A 266 24.98 -19.48 -5.33
C ALA A 266 26.51 -19.32 -5.16
N ALA A 267 27.22 -20.46 -5.16
CA ALA A 267 28.68 -20.46 -5.10
C ALA A 267 29.31 -19.64 -6.24
N GLY A 268 30.44 -18.99 -5.93
CA GLY A 268 31.16 -18.16 -6.91
C GLY A 268 30.50 -16.81 -7.22
N GLY A 269 29.58 -16.35 -6.36
CA GLY A 269 28.95 -15.01 -6.48
C GLY A 269 27.90 -14.90 -7.58
N LYS A 270 27.53 -16.02 -8.23
CA LYS A 270 26.42 -16.04 -9.19
C LYS A 270 25.10 -15.98 -8.45
N GLY A 271 24.16 -15.20 -8.94
CA GLY A 271 22.88 -15.04 -8.28
C GLY A 271 21.79 -14.54 -9.18
N LEU A 272 20.65 -14.25 -8.58
CA LEU A 272 19.55 -13.55 -9.21
C LEU A 272 18.85 -12.66 -8.20
N GLU A 273 18.17 -11.64 -8.71
CA GLU A 273 17.20 -10.86 -7.95
C GLU A 273 15.82 -11.03 -8.58
N ALA A 274 14.83 -11.20 -7.72
CA ALA A 274 13.44 -11.37 -8.10
C ALA A 274 12.54 -10.54 -7.20
N VAL A 275 11.39 -10.16 -7.72
CA VAL A 275 10.37 -9.40 -6.99
C VAL A 275 9.12 -10.25 -6.79
N ALA A 276 8.53 -10.17 -5.60
CA ALA A 276 7.30 -10.86 -5.28
C ALA A 276 6.17 -10.32 -6.18
N ILE A 277 5.48 -11.23 -6.88
CA ILE A 277 4.30 -10.90 -7.68
C ILE A 277 3.14 -10.70 -6.69
N ALA A 278 2.49 -9.52 -6.73
CA ALA A 278 1.30 -9.25 -5.94
C ALA A 278 0.19 -10.26 -6.29
N ARG A 279 -0.56 -10.71 -5.29
CA ARG A 279 -1.68 -11.64 -5.47
C ARG A 279 -2.95 -10.92 -5.84
#